data_AF-A0A8X6MG67-F1
#
_entry.id   AF-A0A8X6MG67-F1
#
_cell.length_a   1.000
_cell.length_b   1.000
_cell.length_c   1.000
_cell.angle_alpha   90.00
_cell.angle_beta   90.00
_cell.angle_gamma   90.00
#
_symmetry.space_group_name_H-M   'P 1'
#
loop_
_entity.id
_entity.type
_entity.pdbx_description
1 polymer ?
#
loop_
_entity_poly.entity_id
_entity_poly.type
_entity_poly.pdbx_seq_one_letter_code
_entity_poly.pdbx_strand_id
1 'polypeptide(L)'
;MQHLKLKPPRSRGKQTIFVHSELHKCTHVFVRRDSVRRPLQAPYDGPYPVTKRSDKVNIHGKPTSISIDRRKPAFTHNVDDTLHIEKSDAETKPNLRKTRSGRRVHFPDYFVSSR
;
A
#
# COMPACT_ATOMS: atom_id res chain seq x y z
N MET A 1 -41.49 18.44 39.33
CA MET A 1 -40.20 17.77 39.04
C MET A 1 -40.37 16.94 37.77
N GLN A 2 -39.72 17.31 36.66
CA GLN A 2 -39.84 16.53 35.42
C GLN A 2 -38.95 15.28 35.49
N HIS A 3 -39.52 14.11 35.17
CA HIS A 3 -38.79 12.85 35.09
C HIS A 3 -38.01 12.79 33.76
N LEU A 4 -36.68 12.89 33.83
CA LEU A 4 -35.81 12.65 32.67
C LEU A 4 -35.83 11.15 32.33
N LYS A 5 -36.12 10.81 31.07
CA LYS A 5 -36.02 9.45 30.55
C LYS A 5 -34.76 9.28 29.71
N LEU A 6 -34.05 8.17 29.92
CA LEU A 6 -32.89 7.81 29.12
C LEU A 6 -33.35 7.42 27.70
N LYS A 7 -32.65 7.93 26.68
CA LYS A 7 -32.86 7.48 25.30
C LYS A 7 -32.17 6.12 25.11
N PRO A 8 -32.85 5.15 24.47
CA PRO A 8 -32.23 3.87 24.17
C PRO A 8 -31.04 4.08 23.22
N PRO A 9 -29.97 3.27 23.35
CA PRO A 9 -28.82 3.35 22.47
C PRO A 9 -29.26 3.08 21.02
N ARG A 10 -28.73 3.88 20.09
CA ARG A 10 -28.97 3.65 18.65
C ARG A 10 -28.50 2.25 18.28
N SER A 11 -29.37 1.50 17.60
CA SER A 11 -29.00 0.22 17.00
C SER A 11 -27.85 0.44 16.01
N ARG A 12 -26.69 -0.16 16.30
CA ARG A 12 -25.59 -0.20 15.35
C ARG A 12 -25.93 -1.27 14.33
N GLY A 13 -26.25 -0.86 13.10
CA GLY A 13 -26.46 -1.79 11.98
C GLY A 13 -25.28 -2.76 11.83
N LYS A 14 -25.52 -3.92 11.23
CA LYS A 14 -24.53 -4.99 11.05
C LYS A 14 -23.31 -4.43 10.32
N GLN A 15 -22.20 -4.25 11.04
CA GLN A 15 -20.99 -3.71 10.44
C GLN A 15 -20.34 -4.78 9.57
N THR A 16 -20.27 -4.53 8.27
CA THR A 16 -19.47 -5.34 7.35
C THR A 16 -18.01 -4.89 7.46
N ILE A 17 -17.11 -5.83 7.70
CA ILE A 17 -15.68 -5.56 7.75
C ILE A 17 -15.21 -5.43 6.30
N PHE A 18 -14.55 -4.32 5.98
CA PHE A 18 -13.90 -4.17 4.69
C PHE A 18 -12.64 -5.04 4.63
N VAL A 19 -12.58 -5.93 3.65
CA VAL A 19 -11.40 -6.75 3.35
C VAL A 19 -11.01 -6.49 1.91
N HIS A 20 -9.72 -6.22 1.68
CA HIS A 20 -9.20 -5.95 0.36
C HIS A 20 -9.26 -7.22 -0.52
N SER A 21 -9.90 -7.14 -1.69
CA SER A 21 -10.10 -8.28 -2.60
C SER A 21 -8.79 -9.00 -2.99
N GLU A 22 -7.72 -8.23 -3.22
CA GLU A 22 -6.43 -8.78 -3.61
C GLU A 22 -5.76 -9.65 -2.53
N LEU A 23 -6.19 -9.60 -1.27
CA LEU A 23 -5.69 -10.53 -0.24
C LEU A 23 -6.00 -12.00 -0.56
N HIS A 24 -7.02 -12.25 -1.38
CA HIS A 24 -7.37 -13.60 -1.84
C HIS A 24 -6.57 -14.05 -3.06
N LYS A 25 -5.94 -13.12 -3.79
CA LYS A 25 -5.27 -13.40 -5.08
C LYS A 25 -3.76 -13.23 -5.01
N CYS A 26 -3.26 -12.36 -4.13
CA CYS A 26 -1.85 -11.99 -4.04
C CYS A 26 -0.95 -13.20 -3.77
N THR A 27 0.21 -13.21 -4.43
CA THR A 27 1.29 -14.19 -4.19
C THR A 27 2.15 -13.81 -3.00
N HIS A 28 2.30 -12.51 -2.73
CA HIS A 28 3.11 -11.96 -1.66
C HIS A 28 2.31 -10.98 -0.80
N VAL A 29 2.62 -10.93 0.49
CA VAL A 29 1.99 -10.01 1.45
C VAL A 29 3.03 -9.38 2.36
N PHE A 30 2.80 -8.12 2.71
CA PHE A 30 3.45 -7.45 3.83
C PHE A 30 2.74 -7.80 5.14
N VAL A 31 3.51 -8.05 6.19
CA VAL A 31 2.99 -8.45 7.52
C VAL A 31 3.25 -7.36 8.54
N ARG A 32 2.22 -6.90 9.25
CA ARG A 32 2.34 -5.90 10.31
C ARG A 32 3.04 -6.49 11.55
N ARG A 33 3.99 -5.73 12.11
CA ARG A 33 4.55 -5.98 13.45
C ARG A 33 3.70 -5.28 14.51
N ASP A 34 3.08 -6.06 15.39
CA ASP A 34 2.28 -5.54 16.52
C ASP A 34 3.09 -5.44 17.83
N SER A 35 4.39 -5.74 17.80
CA SER A 35 5.29 -5.57 18.95
C SER A 35 5.74 -4.11 19.11
N VAL A 36 6.30 -3.77 20.28
CA VAL A 36 6.98 -2.47 20.48
C VAL A 36 8.05 -2.29 19.40
N ARG A 37 7.98 -1.16 18.70
CA ARG A 37 8.87 -0.81 17.58
C ARG A 37 9.97 0.12 18.04
N ARG A 38 11.15 -0.03 17.44
CA ARG A 38 12.23 0.96 17.58
C ARG A 38 11.88 2.22 16.79
N PRO A 39 12.45 3.38 17.15
CA PRO A 39 12.35 4.59 16.33
C PRO A 39 12.73 4.30 14.87
N LEU A 40 11.96 4.83 13.92
CA LEU A 40 12.15 4.68 12.46
C LEU A 40 12.03 3.24 11.91
N GLN A 41 11.64 2.25 12.72
CA GLN A 41 11.42 0.89 12.22
C GLN A 41 10.11 0.82 11.41
N ALA A 42 10.13 0.21 10.23
CA ALA A 42 8.93 0.04 9.41
C ALA A 42 7.82 -0.75 10.15
N PRO A 43 6.54 -0.37 9.99
CA PRO A 43 5.42 -1.06 10.64
C PRO A 43 5.13 -2.44 10.05
N TYR A 44 5.54 -2.65 8.81
CA TYR A 44 5.36 -3.90 8.08
C TYR A 44 6.72 -4.46 7.69
N ASP A 45 6.78 -5.77 7.66
CA ASP A 45 7.87 -6.51 7.06
C ASP A 45 7.50 -7.07 5.72
N GLY A 46 8.52 -7.13 4.86
CA GLY A 46 8.76 -8.09 3.79
C GLY A 46 7.59 -8.44 2.87
N PRO A 47 7.78 -8.53 1.55
CA PRO A 47 6.88 -9.34 0.75
C PRO A 47 7.14 -10.82 1.09
N TYR A 48 6.29 -11.42 1.92
CA TYR A 48 6.36 -12.84 2.25
C TYR A 48 5.46 -13.66 1.33
N PRO A 49 5.91 -14.83 0.85
CA PRO A 49 5.09 -15.68 0.01
C PRO A 49 3.92 -16.30 0.79
N VAL A 50 2.73 -16.26 0.19
CA VAL A 50 1.52 -16.86 0.75
C VAL A 50 1.50 -18.35 0.42
N THR A 51 1.54 -19.21 1.44
CA THR A 51 1.51 -20.67 1.25
C THR A 51 0.08 -21.21 1.20
N LYS A 52 -0.79 -20.73 2.09
CA LYS A 52 -2.22 -21.09 2.10
C LYS A 52 -3.03 -19.81 2.28
N ARG A 53 -3.87 -19.51 1.29
CA ARG A 53 -4.61 -18.24 1.19
C ARG A 53 -5.46 -17.92 2.42
N SER A 54 -6.03 -18.92 3.09
CA SER A 54 -6.80 -18.69 4.32
C SER A 54 -5.91 -18.10 5.42
N ASP A 55 -4.82 -18.77 5.79
CA ASP A 55 -4.20 -18.53 7.11
C ASP A 55 -2.68 -18.41 7.11
N LYS A 56 -1.97 -19.01 6.13
CA LYS A 56 -0.52 -19.28 6.25
C LYS A 56 0.32 -18.45 5.29
N VAL A 57 1.24 -17.71 5.88
CA VAL A 57 2.31 -16.96 5.21
C VAL A 57 3.64 -17.59 5.59
N ASN A 58 4.53 -17.78 4.62
CA ASN A 58 5.85 -18.31 4.89
C ASN A 58 6.81 -17.17 5.28
N ILE A 59 7.12 -17.09 6.57
CA ILE A 59 8.08 -16.14 7.13
C ILE A 59 9.39 -16.90 7.37
N HIS A 60 10.44 -16.54 6.65
CA HIS A 60 11.79 -17.13 6.80
C HIS A 60 11.81 -18.67 6.76
N GLY A 61 11.07 -19.28 5.82
CA GLY A 61 10.97 -20.73 5.68
C GLY A 61 9.99 -21.41 6.62
N LYS A 62 9.34 -20.66 7.53
CA LYS A 62 8.38 -21.19 8.50
C LYS A 62 6.95 -20.79 8.15
N PRO A 63 6.04 -21.75 7.92
CA PRO A 63 4.63 -21.46 7.68
C PRO A 63 3.99 -20.93 8.97
N THR A 64 3.67 -19.65 8.99
CA THR A 64 3.13 -18.94 10.16
C THR A 64 1.68 -18.53 9.91
N SER A 65 0.82 -18.75 10.90
CA SER A 65 -0.57 -18.30 10.85
C SER A 65 -0.68 -16.82 11.21
N ILE A 66 -1.31 -16.01 10.34
CA ILE A 66 -1.43 -14.55 10.50
C ILE A 66 -2.84 -14.13 10.17
N SER A 67 -3.50 -13.35 11.04
CA SER A 67 -4.85 -12.83 10.76
C SER A 67 -4.87 -11.91 9.53
N ILE A 68 -6.03 -11.83 8.87
CA ILE A 68 -6.24 -11.00 7.67
C ILE A 68 -5.92 -9.52 7.96
N ASP A 69 -6.29 -9.03 9.15
CA ASP A 69 -6.08 -7.62 9.56
C ASP A 69 -4.61 -7.19 9.63
N ARG A 70 -3.69 -8.15 9.71
CA ARG A 70 -2.24 -7.92 9.75
C ARG A 70 -1.57 -8.10 8.40
N ARG A 71 -2.30 -8.51 7.37
CA ARG A 71 -1.77 -8.71 6.01
C ARG A 71 -2.12 -7.52 5.15
N LYS A 72 -1.15 -7.09 4.35
CA LYS A 72 -1.34 -6.11 3.29
C LYS A 72 -0.84 -6.73 1.98
N PRO A 73 -1.59 -6.69 0.86
CA PRO A 73 -1.09 -7.20 -0.42
C PRO A 73 0.24 -6.52 -0.79
N ALA A 74 1.21 -7.30 -1.25
CA ALA A 74 2.43 -6.78 -1.83
C ALA A 74 2.28 -6.77 -3.36
N PHE A 75 2.25 -5.57 -3.93
CA PHE A 75 2.30 -5.39 -5.37
C PHE A 75 3.77 -5.32 -5.79
N THR A 76 4.22 -6.34 -6.51
CA THR A 76 5.56 -6.42 -7.10
C THR A 76 5.43 -6.21 -8.60
N HIS A 77 6.33 -5.43 -9.19
CA HIS A 77 6.42 -5.35 -10.65
C HIS A 77 6.85 -6.72 -11.18
N ASN A 78 6.03 -7.33 -12.03
CA ASN A 78 6.48 -8.47 -12.82
C ASN A 78 7.52 -7.94 -13.81
N VAL A 79 8.71 -8.52 -13.82
CA VAL A 79 9.77 -8.13 -14.76
C VAL A 79 9.34 -8.40 -16.21
N ASP A 80 8.37 -9.30 -16.41
CA ASP A 80 7.81 -9.63 -17.72
C ASP A 80 6.98 -8.49 -18.34
N ASP A 81 6.49 -7.53 -17.53
CA ASP A 81 5.77 -6.35 -18.02
C ASP A 81 6.72 -5.21 -18.45
N THR A 82 8.04 -5.37 -18.25
CA THR A 82 9.04 -4.30 -18.53
C THR A 82 9.64 -4.34 -19.95
N LEU A 83 9.22 -5.26 -20.81
CA LEU A 83 9.71 -5.38 -22.19
C LEU A 83 8.93 -4.55 -23.23
N HIS A 84 8.00 -3.69 -22.81
CA HIS A 84 7.36 -2.67 -23.66
C HIS A 84 7.85 -1.26 -23.37
N ILE A 85 9.16 -1.08 -23.15
CA ILE A 85 9.78 0.23 -23.36
C ILE A 85 9.93 0.37 -24.87
N GLU A 86 8.88 0.88 -25.52
CA GLU A 86 9.00 1.36 -26.89
C GLU A 86 10.06 2.46 -26.91
N LYS A 87 11.13 2.21 -27.65
CA LYS A 87 12.10 3.22 -28.06
C LYS A 87 11.34 4.26 -28.88
N SER A 88 10.84 5.31 -28.24
CA SER A 88 10.39 6.50 -28.93
C SER A 88 11.56 7.46 -29.00
N ASP A 89 12.19 7.50 -30.17
CA ASP A 89 13.07 8.60 -30.56
C ASP A 89 12.20 9.87 -30.65
N ALA A 90 12.07 10.58 -29.54
CA ALA A 90 11.30 11.82 -29.45
C ALA A 90 12.22 12.99 -29.16
N GLU A 91 12.44 13.80 -30.20
CA GLU A 91 13.13 15.08 -30.19
C GLU A 91 12.79 15.93 -28.95
N THR A 92 13.84 16.34 -28.23
CA THR A 92 13.74 17.15 -27.02
C THR A 92 13.29 18.57 -27.37
N LYS A 93 12.00 18.88 -27.24
CA LYS A 93 11.53 20.27 -27.10
C LYS A 93 11.67 20.69 -25.63
N PRO A 94 12.33 21.82 -25.31
CA PRO A 94 12.52 22.22 -23.92
C PRO A 94 11.15 22.57 -23.31
N ASN A 95 10.71 21.74 -22.36
CA ASN A 95 9.49 21.93 -21.58
C ASN A 95 9.47 23.34 -20.98
N LEU A 96 8.58 24.22 -21.44
CA LEU A 96 8.36 25.54 -20.84
C LEU A 96 7.66 25.33 -19.48
N ARG A 97 8.46 25.20 -18.42
CA ARG A 97 7.96 25.03 -17.03
C ARG A 97 7.38 26.35 -16.50
N LYS A 98 6.14 26.64 -16.88
CA LYS A 98 5.35 27.78 -16.38
C LYS A 98 4.21 27.30 -15.49
N THR A 99 4.02 27.94 -14.33
CA THR A 99 2.85 27.72 -13.48
C THR A 99 1.60 28.36 -14.08
N ARG A 100 0.43 28.07 -13.52
CA ARG A 100 -0.86 28.65 -13.94
C ARG A 100 -0.89 30.19 -13.91
N SER A 101 -0.04 30.83 -13.11
CA SER A 101 0.13 32.29 -13.05
C SER A 101 1.24 32.83 -13.98
N GLY A 102 1.83 31.98 -14.83
CA GLY A 102 2.86 32.36 -15.79
C GLY A 102 4.29 32.39 -15.25
N ARG A 103 4.51 32.03 -13.97
CA ARG A 103 5.84 32.06 -13.37
C ARG A 103 6.70 30.92 -13.91
N ARG A 104 7.91 31.25 -14.36
CA ARG A 104 8.93 30.26 -14.76
C ARG A 104 9.54 29.64 -13.50
N VAL A 105 9.56 28.30 -13.43
CA VAL A 105 10.16 27.57 -12.30
C VAL A 105 11.34 26.74 -12.79
N HIS A 106 12.51 27.01 -12.24
CA HIS A 106 13.71 26.19 -12.43
C HIS A 106 13.75 25.16 -11.29
N PHE A 107 13.55 23.88 -11.62
CA PHE A 107 13.82 22.82 -10.65
C PHE A 107 15.30 22.45 -10.76
N PRO A 108 16.04 22.36 -9.65
CA PRO A 108 17.43 21.96 -9.67
C PRO A 108 17.59 20.50 -10.13
N ASP A 109 18.65 20.24 -10.88
CA ASP A 109 18.87 18.98 -11.61
C ASP A 109 19.03 17.75 -10.70
N TYR A 110 19.26 17.96 -9.40
CA TYR A 110 19.41 16.88 -8.41
C TYR A 110 18.13 16.03 -8.22
N PHE A 111 16.97 16.51 -8.69
CA PHE A 111 15.71 15.76 -8.68
C PHE A 111 15.47 14.93 -9.95
N VAL A 112 16.35 15.04 -10.96
CA VAL A 112 16.28 14.24 -12.17
C VAL A 112 17.38 13.19 -12.08
N SER A 113 17.15 12.15 -11.28
CA SER A 113 17.96 10.94 -11.41
C SER A 113 17.66 10.34 -12.77
N SER A 114 18.62 10.42 -13.69
CA SER A 114 18.60 9.68 -14.94
C SER A 114 18.44 8.18 -14.65
N ARG A 115 17.31 7.63 -15.10
CA ARG A 115 17.14 6.25 -15.54
C ARG A 115 16.15 6.26 -16.69
#